data_AF-A0A9X8YQY7-F1
#
_entry.id   AF-A0A9X8YQY7-F1
#
_cell.length_a   1.000
_cell.length_b   1.000
_cell.length_c   1.000
_cell.angle_alpha   90.00
_cell.angle_beta   90.00
_cell.angle_gamma   90.00
#
_symmetry.space_group_name_H-M   'P 1'
#
loop_
_entity.id
_entity.type
_entity.pdbx_description
1 polymer ?
#
loop_
_entity_poly.entity_id
_entity_poly.type
_entity_poly.pdbx_seq_one_letter_code
_entity_poly.pdbx_strand_id
1 'polypeptide(L)'
;VEEPVAGSFSHFAYKYWGDFAGFLSGWNYWAMFILVGMAELTAVGIYIQYWWPEIPTWASAALFFVLINLINLVNVRLYGETEFWFAIIKVVAIVGMIVFGAWLLASGNGGPQASITNLWQQGGFMPHGFSGLVMAMAVIMFSFGGLEMVG
;
A
#
# COMPACT_ATOMS: atom_id res chain seq x y z
N VAL A 1 1.12 -5.40 28.33
CA VAL A 1 2.15 -4.56 27.69
C VAL A 1 3.14 -4.19 28.78
N GLU A 2 4.21 -4.97 28.96
CA GLU A 2 5.09 -4.87 30.14
C GLU A 2 6.22 -3.84 30.00
N GLU A 3 6.43 -3.23 28.82
CA GLU A 3 7.34 -2.09 28.65
C GLU A 3 6.79 -1.12 27.59
N PRO A 4 6.17 0.02 27.97
CA PRO A 4 5.69 1.00 27.01
C PRO A 4 6.84 1.95 26.66
N VAL A 5 7.76 1.49 25.82
CA VAL A 5 8.76 2.34 25.16
C VAL A 5 8.34 2.54 23.72
N ALA A 6 8.35 3.79 23.24
CA ALA A 6 8.18 4.15 21.84
C ALA A 6 9.41 3.73 21.00
N GLY A 7 9.80 2.46 21.11
CA GLY A 7 10.90 1.85 20.39
C GLY A 7 10.36 0.99 19.25
N SER A 8 10.59 1.43 18.02
CA SER A 8 10.41 0.65 16.79
C SER A 8 11.04 -0.75 16.91
N PHE A 9 10.60 -1.71 16.10
CA PHE A 9 11.09 -3.09 15.97
C PHE A 9 12.62 -3.28 16.21
N SER A 10 13.42 -2.30 15.79
CA SER A 10 14.87 -2.23 16.04
C SER A 10 15.27 -2.25 17.52
N HIS A 11 14.51 -1.60 18.42
CA HIS A 11 14.76 -1.60 19.87
C HIS A 11 14.66 -3.00 20.48
N PHE A 12 13.66 -3.79 20.06
CA PHE A 12 13.53 -5.18 20.49
C PHE A 12 14.66 -6.06 19.93
N ALA A 13 15.12 -5.82 18.70
CA ALA A 13 16.27 -6.53 18.13
C ALA A 13 17.58 -6.23 18.89
N TYR A 14 17.83 -4.97 19.27
CA TYR A 14 18.96 -4.60 20.12
C TYR A 14 18.90 -5.29 21.49
N LYS A 15 17.71 -5.35 22.10
CA LYS A 15 17.53 -5.89 23.47
C LYS A 15 17.64 -7.41 23.54
N TYR A 16 17.11 -8.14 22.56
CA TYR A 16 16.97 -9.60 22.65
C TYR A 16 17.95 -10.39 21.76
N TRP A 17 18.51 -9.79 20.72
CA TRP A 17 19.39 -10.48 19.76
C TRP A 17 20.83 -9.92 19.77
N GLY A 18 20.99 -8.64 20.09
CA GLY A 18 22.28 -7.98 20.25
C GLY A 18 22.56 -6.91 19.19
N ASP A 19 23.70 -6.23 19.33
CA ASP A 19 23.98 -4.97 18.65
C ASP A 19 23.96 -5.06 17.12
N PHE A 20 24.47 -6.16 16.55
CA PHE A 20 24.49 -6.35 15.10
C PHE A 20 23.08 -6.55 14.51
N ALA A 21 22.23 -7.33 15.19
CA ALA A 21 20.87 -7.59 14.73
C ALA A 21 19.99 -6.33 14.84
N GLY A 22 20.18 -5.54 15.91
CA GLY A 22 19.57 -4.23 16.06
C GLY A 22 19.97 -3.24 14.95
N PHE A 23 21.27 -3.17 14.64
CA PHE A 23 21.78 -2.33 13.55
C PHE A 23 21.22 -2.74 12.19
N LEU A 24 21.27 -4.04 11.86
CA LEU A 24 20.80 -4.57 10.59
C LEU A 24 19.29 -4.35 10.42
N SER A 25 18.50 -4.58 11.46
CA SER A 25 17.05 -4.34 11.45
C SER A 25 16.73 -2.86 11.22
N GLY A 26 17.45 -1.94 11.88
CA GLY A 26 17.28 -0.50 11.67
C GLY A 26 17.58 -0.06 10.23
N TRP A 27 18.69 -0.55 9.65
CA TRP A 27 19.04 -0.27 8.25
C TRP A 27 18.06 -0.88 7.25
N ASN A 28 17.61 -2.11 7.50
CA ASN A 28 16.61 -2.77 6.67
C ASN A 28 15.30 -1.98 6.66
N TYR A 29 14.86 -1.52 7.84
CA TYR A 29 13.67 -0.70 7.99
C TYR A 29 13.81 0.62 7.24
N TRP A 30 14.91 1.36 7.44
CA TRP A 30 15.17 2.61 6.73
C TRP A 30 15.16 2.44 5.19
N ALA A 31 15.83 1.40 4.69
CA ALA A 31 15.86 1.09 3.27
C ALA A 31 14.46 0.76 2.73
N MET A 32 13.66 0.02 3.50
CA MET A 32 12.27 -0.30 3.15
C MET A 32 11.40 0.96 3.01
N PHE A 33 11.49 1.92 3.94
CA PHE A 33 10.73 3.18 3.81
C PHE A 33 11.10 3.99 2.58
N ILE A 34 12.39 4.03 2.22
CA ILE A 34 12.82 4.73 1.01
C ILE A 34 12.24 4.04 -0.22
N LEU A 35 12.30 2.72 -0.29
CA LEU A 35 11.76 1.96 -1.42
C LEU A 35 10.25 2.15 -1.56
N VAL A 36 9.50 2.06 -0.46
CA VAL A 36 8.04 2.28 -0.45
C VAL A 36 7.72 3.72 -0.86
N GLY A 37 8.39 4.71 -0.29
CA GLY A 37 8.17 6.12 -0.63
C GLY A 37 8.44 6.42 -2.11
N MET A 38 9.49 5.85 -2.70
CA MET A 38 9.77 5.99 -4.14
C MET A 38 8.73 5.27 -5.02
N ALA A 39 8.24 4.11 -4.58
CA ALA A 39 7.17 3.40 -5.27
C ALA A 39 5.86 4.20 -5.27
N GLU A 40 5.47 4.79 -4.13
CA GLU A 40 4.29 5.65 -4.01
C GLU A 40 4.40 6.92 -4.87
N LEU A 41 5.56 7.59 -4.87
CA LEU A 41 5.79 8.75 -5.75
C LEU A 41 5.65 8.39 -7.23
N THR A 42 6.18 7.23 -7.61
CA THR A 42 6.09 6.74 -9.00
C THR A 42 4.64 6.45 -9.37
N ALA A 43 3.87 5.85 -8.46
CA ALA A 43 2.45 5.58 -8.66
C ALA A 43 1.66 6.89 -8.87
N VAL A 44 1.91 7.92 -8.05
CA VAL A 44 1.29 9.26 -8.21
C VAL A 44 1.64 9.85 -9.58
N GLY A 45 2.90 9.73 -10.02
CA GLY A 45 3.33 10.18 -11.34
C GLY A 45 2.57 9.52 -12.48
N ILE A 46 2.38 8.20 -12.41
CA ILE A 46 1.60 7.42 -13.40
C ILE A 46 0.13 7.85 -13.38
N TYR A 47 -0.46 8.04 -12.20
CA TYR A 47 -1.86 8.48 -12.10
C TYR A 47 -2.08 9.86 -12.72
N ILE A 48 -1.18 10.82 -12.48
CA ILE A 48 -1.30 12.15 -13.08
C ILE A 48 -1.15 12.07 -14.59
N GLN A 49 -0.19 11.28 -15.09
CA GLN A 49 0.00 11.11 -16.52
C GLN A 49 -1.21 10.46 -17.21
N TYR A 50 -1.94 9.58 -16.51
CA TYR A 50 -3.17 8.99 -17.03
C TYR A 50 -4.26 10.04 -17.33
N TRP A 51 -4.39 11.07 -16.46
CA TRP A 51 -5.38 12.14 -16.64
C TRP A 51 -4.86 13.32 -17.47
N TRP A 52 -3.58 13.67 -17.30
CA TRP A 52 -2.88 14.74 -18.00
C TRP A 52 -1.59 14.21 -18.62
N PRO A 53 -1.68 13.61 -19.83
CA PRO A 53 -0.54 12.97 -20.49
C PRO A 53 0.60 13.94 -20.85
N GLU A 54 0.30 15.24 -20.93
CA GLU A 54 1.26 16.30 -21.23
C GLU A 54 2.23 16.56 -20.08
N ILE A 55 1.89 16.17 -18.84
CA ILE A 55 2.75 16.38 -17.68
C ILE A 55 3.75 15.21 -17.59
N PRO A 56 5.06 15.48 -17.63
CA PRO A 56 6.05 14.43 -17.49
C PRO A 56 6.07 13.88 -16.06
N THR A 57 6.22 12.56 -15.93
CA THR A 57 6.16 11.83 -14.66
C THR A 57 7.18 12.29 -13.62
N TRP A 58 8.37 12.72 -14.04
CA TRP A 58 9.39 13.24 -13.13
C TRP A 58 8.97 14.56 -12.48
N ALA A 59 8.23 15.41 -13.21
CA ALA A 59 7.82 16.73 -12.72
C ALA A 59 6.71 16.59 -11.69
N SER A 60 5.74 15.71 -11.94
CA SER A 60 4.69 15.40 -10.96
C SER A 60 5.27 14.71 -9.72
N ALA A 61 6.18 13.75 -9.89
CA ALA A 61 6.87 13.12 -8.75
C ALA A 61 7.65 14.16 -7.90
N ALA A 62 8.42 15.05 -8.52
CA ALA A 62 9.16 16.10 -7.81
C ALA A 62 8.25 17.09 -7.07
N LEU A 63 7.11 17.46 -7.67
CA LEU A 63 6.13 18.33 -7.02
C LEU A 63 5.57 17.69 -5.75
N PHE A 64 5.11 16.43 -5.84
CA PHE A 64 4.56 15.72 -4.68
C PHE A 64 5.62 15.44 -3.61
N PHE A 65 6.87 15.17 -4.01
CA PHE A 65 7.98 15.05 -3.07
C PHE A 65 8.09 16.29 -2.17
N VAL A 66 8.13 17.48 -2.79
CA VAL A 66 8.25 18.75 -2.06
C VAL A 66 7.00 19.01 -1.21
N LEU A 67 5.80 18.77 -1.74
CA LEU A 67 4.55 18.97 -1.00
C LEU A 67 4.48 18.10 0.25
N ILE A 68 4.81 16.81 0.16
CA ILE A 68 4.81 15.89 1.30
C ILE A 68 5.84 16.36 2.35
N ASN A 69 7.02 16.77 1.91
CA ASN A 69 8.05 17.29 2.83
C ASN A 69 7.57 18.55 3.56
N LEU A 70 6.86 19.45 2.87
CA LEU A 70 6.27 20.64 3.49
C LEU A 70 5.15 20.29 4.47
N ILE A 71 4.29 19.32 4.14
CA ILE A 71 3.22 18.85 5.04
C ILE A 71 3.82 18.23 6.31
N ASN A 72 4.93 17.52 6.19
CA ASN A 72 5.65 16.95 7.35
C ASN A 72 6.16 18.02 8.34
N LEU A 73 6.22 19.29 7.93
CA LEU A 73 6.58 20.41 8.82
C LEU A 73 5.36 21.02 9.54
N VAL A 74 4.14 20.60 9.20
CA VAL A 74 2.88 21.15 9.76
C VAL A 74 2.41 20.33 10.96
N ASN A 75 1.73 21.02 11.89
CA ASN A 75 1.35 20.57 13.22
C ASN A 75 0.65 19.18 13.28
N VAL A 76 1.25 18.26 14.06
CA VAL A 76 0.87 16.86 14.31
C VAL A 76 -0.62 16.69 14.68
N ARG A 77 -1.26 17.71 15.26
CA ARG A 77 -2.67 17.63 15.66
C ARG A 77 -3.65 17.55 14.48
N LEU A 78 -3.33 18.18 13.34
CA LEU A 78 -4.16 18.13 12.14
C LEU A 78 -4.10 16.77 11.43
N TYR A 79 -3.01 16.02 11.66
CA TYR A 79 -2.79 14.74 11.02
C TYR A 79 -3.85 13.70 11.43
N GLY A 80 -4.13 13.57 12.73
CA GLY A 80 -5.08 12.59 13.24
C GLY A 80 -6.54 12.82 12.78
N GLU A 81 -6.98 14.08 12.73
CA GLU A 81 -8.32 14.39 12.20
C GLU A 81 -8.41 14.10 10.70
N THR A 82 -7.40 14.52 9.93
CA THR A 82 -7.34 14.33 8.48
C THR A 82 -7.29 12.84 8.11
N GLU A 83 -6.51 12.05 8.85
CA GLU A 83 -6.42 10.60 8.67
C GLU A 83 -7.78 9.92 8.90
N PHE A 84 -8.51 10.32 9.94
CA PHE A 84 -9.84 9.79 10.20
C PHE A 84 -10.81 10.06 9.03
N TRP A 85 -10.84 11.29 8.50
CA TRP A 85 -11.67 11.63 7.34
C TRP A 85 -11.26 10.86 6.09
N PHE A 86 -9.96 10.73 5.81
CA PHE A 86 -9.48 9.94 4.68
C PHE A 86 -9.76 8.44 4.84
N ALA A 87 -9.72 7.91 6.06
CA ALA A 87 -10.08 6.51 6.33
C ALA A 87 -11.56 6.23 5.99
N ILE A 88 -12.48 7.15 6.32
CA ILE A 88 -13.89 7.03 5.94
C ILE A 88 -14.04 6.93 4.42
N ILE A 89 -13.37 7.82 3.68
CA ILE A 89 -13.40 7.82 2.21
C ILE A 89 -12.91 6.48 1.66
N LYS A 90 -11.81 5.95 2.20
CA LYS A 90 -11.28 4.62 1.80
C LYS A 90 -12.30 3.51 2.03
N VAL A 91 -12.92 3.47 3.20
CA VAL A 91 -13.93 2.43 3.53
C VAL A 91 -15.13 2.52 2.58
N VAL A 92 -15.66 3.72 2.37
CA VAL A 92 -16.80 3.93 1.45
C VAL A 92 -16.43 3.54 0.03
N ALA A 93 -15.23 3.85 -0.44
CA ALA A 93 -14.75 3.45 -1.77
C ALA A 93 -14.67 1.92 -1.92
N ILE A 94 -14.12 1.21 -0.93
CA ILE A 94 -14.03 -0.27 -0.95
C ILE A 94 -15.43 -0.88 -0.98
N VAL A 95 -16.33 -0.44 -0.10
CA VAL A 95 -17.71 -0.94 -0.06
C VAL A 95 -18.42 -0.65 -1.38
N GLY A 96 -18.26 0.56 -1.92
CA GLY A 96 -18.82 0.96 -3.21
C GLY A 96 -18.33 0.06 -4.36
N MET A 97 -17.02 -0.23 -4.42
CA MET A 97 -16.46 -1.13 -5.43
C MET A 97 -17.00 -2.56 -5.32
N ILE A 98 -17.16 -3.09 -4.10
CA ILE A 98 -17.72 -4.43 -3.87
C ILE A 98 -19.17 -4.49 -4.34
N VAL A 99 -20.00 -3.53 -3.92
CA VAL A 99 -21.42 -3.46 -4.30
C VAL A 99 -21.57 -3.29 -5.82
N PHE A 100 -20.77 -2.40 -6.41
CA PHE A 100 -20.79 -2.16 -7.86
C PHE A 100 -20.36 -3.41 -8.64
N GLY A 101 -19.29 -4.09 -8.23
CA GLY A 101 -18.86 -5.35 -8.82
C GLY A 101 -19.91 -6.45 -8.73
N ALA A 102 -20.55 -6.61 -7.57
CA ALA A 102 -21.64 -7.57 -7.38
C ALA A 102 -22.86 -7.24 -8.27
N TRP A 103 -23.20 -5.95 -8.40
CA TRP A 103 -24.26 -5.50 -9.28
C TRP A 103 -23.94 -5.78 -10.76
N LEU A 104 -22.70 -5.58 -11.21
CA LEU A 104 -22.30 -5.91 -12.59
C LEU A 104 -22.43 -7.41 -12.89
N LEU A 105 -22.09 -8.27 -11.93
CA LEU A 105 -22.24 -9.72 -12.07
C LEU A 105 -23.71 -10.16 -12.08
N ALA A 106 -24.56 -9.55 -11.25
CA ALA A 106 -25.98 -9.90 -11.15
C ALA A 106 -26.81 -9.34 -12.31
N SER A 107 -26.48 -8.14 -12.81
CA SER A 107 -27.23 -7.48 -13.87
C SER A 107 -26.84 -7.93 -15.28
N GLY A 108 -25.68 -8.56 -15.45
CA GLY A 108 -25.15 -8.93 -16.77
C GLY A 108 -24.66 -7.73 -17.61
N ASN A 109 -24.68 -6.51 -17.05
CA ASN A 109 -24.22 -5.29 -17.73
C ASN A 109 -22.69 -5.09 -17.68
N GLY A 110 -21.95 -6.00 -17.04
CA GLY A 110 -20.47 -5.95 -16.98
C GLY A 110 -19.77 -6.28 -18.29
N GLY A 111 -20.51 -6.59 -19.36
CA GLY A 111 -19.98 -6.98 -20.66
C GLY A 111 -19.75 -8.50 -20.78
N PRO A 112 -19.41 -9.01 -21.99
CA PRO A 112 -19.32 -10.46 -22.27
C PRO A 112 -18.29 -11.20 -21.42
N GLN A 113 -17.32 -10.47 -20.87
CA GLN A 113 -16.22 -10.99 -20.08
C GLN A 113 -16.50 -10.97 -18.57
N ALA A 114 -17.56 -10.31 -18.10
CA ALA A 114 -17.88 -10.23 -16.67
C ALA A 114 -18.77 -11.41 -16.25
N SER A 115 -18.14 -12.58 -16.07
CA SER A 115 -18.81 -13.80 -15.64
C SER A 115 -18.12 -14.45 -14.45
N ILE A 116 -18.91 -15.07 -13.57
CA ILE A 116 -18.43 -15.91 -12.45
C ILE A 116 -17.60 -17.07 -12.99
N THR A 117 -17.85 -17.50 -14.23
CA THR A 117 -17.11 -18.59 -14.86
C THR A 117 -15.62 -18.29 -15.05
N ASN A 118 -15.20 -17.02 -15.03
CA ASN A 118 -13.76 -16.66 -15.08
C ASN A 118 -12.96 -17.22 -13.92
N LEU A 119 -13.59 -17.54 -12.78
CA LEU A 119 -12.91 -18.12 -11.62
C LEU A 119 -12.25 -19.48 -11.92
N TRP A 120 -12.69 -20.18 -12.98
CA TRP A 120 -12.13 -21.48 -13.36
C TRP A 120 -11.92 -21.66 -14.87
N GLN A 121 -12.53 -20.83 -15.74
CA GLN A 121 -12.38 -20.97 -17.19
C GLN A 121 -11.02 -20.49 -17.72
N GLN A 122 -10.29 -19.66 -16.98
CA GLN A 122 -8.98 -19.13 -17.40
C GLN A 122 -7.81 -20.03 -16.92
N GLY A 123 -7.96 -21.35 -17.07
CA GLY A 123 -6.93 -22.33 -16.64
C GLY A 123 -7.12 -22.90 -15.22
N GLY A 124 -8.35 -22.87 -14.68
CA GLY A 124 -8.68 -23.35 -13.34
C GLY A 124 -8.43 -22.31 -12.24
N PHE A 125 -8.54 -22.72 -10.98
CA PHE A 125 -8.32 -21.83 -9.82
C PHE A 125 -6.84 -21.44 -9.63
N MET A 126 -5.91 -22.27 -10.11
CA MET A 126 -4.46 -22.02 -10.07
C MET A 126 -3.83 -22.18 -11.46
N PRO A 127 -4.10 -21.26 -12.39
CA PRO A 127 -3.64 -21.38 -13.77
C PRO A 127 -2.12 -21.30 -13.92
N HIS A 128 -1.44 -20.65 -12.96
CA HIS A 128 0.02 -20.57 -12.88
C HIS A 128 0.63 -21.54 -11.85
N GLY A 129 -0.16 -22.51 -11.34
CA GLY A 129 0.28 -23.50 -10.36
C GLY A 129 0.80 -22.88 -9.05
N PHE A 130 1.61 -23.66 -8.34
CA PHE A 130 2.15 -23.27 -7.03
C PHE A 130 3.11 -22.07 -7.10
N SER A 131 3.88 -21.93 -8.19
CA SER A 131 4.76 -20.77 -8.38
C SER A 131 3.97 -19.46 -8.50
N GLY A 132 2.83 -19.48 -9.19
CA GLY A 132 1.91 -18.33 -9.25
C GLY A 132 1.37 -17.93 -7.88
N LEU A 133 1.01 -18.91 -7.04
CA LEU A 133 0.58 -18.66 -5.67
C LEU A 133 1.67 -17.95 -4.85
N VAL A 134 2.92 -18.44 -4.91
CA VAL A 134 4.05 -17.83 -4.18
C VAL A 134 4.31 -16.40 -4.66
N MET A 135 4.23 -16.14 -5.97
CA MET A 135 4.38 -14.78 -6.51
C MET A 135 3.25 -13.84 -6.06
N ALA A 136 2.00 -14.34 -6.00
CA ALA A 136 0.88 -13.56 -5.47
C ALA A 136 1.07 -13.22 -3.99
N MET A 137 1.61 -14.15 -3.19
CA MET A 137 1.94 -13.89 -1.78
C MET A 137 2.93 -12.74 -1.62
N ALA A 138 3.94 -12.62 -2.49
CA ALA A 138 4.89 -11.51 -2.44
C ALA A 138 4.20 -10.14 -2.61
N VAL A 139 3.25 -10.04 -3.55
CA VAL A 139 2.47 -8.81 -3.78
C VAL A 139 1.53 -8.52 -2.61
N ILE A 140 0.92 -9.55 -2.03
CA ILE A 140 0.06 -9.43 -0.85
C ILE A 140 0.88 -8.92 0.35
N MET A 141 2.05 -9.50 0.61
CA MET A 141 2.94 -9.04 1.69
C MET A 141 3.36 -7.58 1.50
N PHE A 142 3.69 -7.17 0.28
CA PHE A 142 3.99 -5.77 -0.04
C PHE A 142 2.80 -4.85 0.26
N SER A 143 1.58 -5.30 -0.03
CA SER A 143 0.35 -4.52 0.22
C SER A 143 0.00 -4.37 1.71
N PHE A 144 0.50 -5.28 2.56
CA PHE A 144 0.36 -5.21 4.02
C PHE A 144 1.54 -4.50 4.72
N GLY A 145 2.52 -4.01 3.95
CA GLY A 145 3.63 -3.22 4.49
C GLY A 145 3.12 -1.99 5.22
N GLY A 146 3.66 -1.73 6.42
CA GLY A 146 3.26 -0.62 7.28
C GLY A 146 2.33 -1.00 8.44
N LEU A 147 1.76 -2.20 8.45
CA LEU A 147 1.05 -2.72 9.64
C LEU A 147 1.99 -2.87 10.84
N GLU A 148 3.29 -3.05 10.60
CA GLU A 148 4.32 -3.06 11.62
C GLU A 148 4.51 -1.72 12.37
N MET A 149 3.88 -0.63 11.90
CA MET A 149 3.91 0.68 12.57
C MET A 149 2.75 0.87 13.57
N VAL A 150 1.75 -0.02 13.57
CA VAL A 150 0.64 0.02 14.53
C VAL A 150 1.03 -0.83 15.74
N GLY A 151 1.74 -0.21 16.68
CA GLY A 151 2.20 -0.80 17.94
C GLY A 151 2.35 0.23 19.04
#